data_AF-A0A533MMU1-F1
#
_entry.id   AF-A0A533MMU1-F1
#
_cell.length_a   1.000
_cell.length_b   1.000
_cell.length_c   1.000
_cell.angle_alpha   90.00
_cell.angle_beta   90.00
_cell.angle_gamma   90.00
#
_symmetry.space_group_name_H-M   'P 1'
#
loop_
_entity.id
_entity.type
_entity.pdbx_description
1 polymer ?
#
loop_
_entity_poly.entity_id
_entity_poly.type
_entity_poly.pdbx_seq_one_letter_code
_entity_poly.pdbx_strand_id
1 'polypeptide(L)'
;MSDHEVIVIGGGISGLMSAMTLSKHEKEVLVLEKSSRIGGNCNSYDVEGFQVDTGVHAISHLLVGPMRRIMDLYFDYVPVFMDLGPYYIRTHRGLTKVPSNLREFAFFDVLPKKDRILLSQTITIAFTQSTLGTNLKNQSVYNFIPKGLSQDSLDFIDALCYSLSGRSMKETSVHRILTGSSFMRDSVPENFWEDEVVDTSYKALLTDHFSMSQLKGHLSVLSRLANNEIGMSQKYPRKGLKAILNSVLYSMSDKVKITTSCKATSIITDNGTVKGVVTENGTYTADMIVYTGFVKDLPSLVTDLGQSYVQDLKDIVQTHSMTIWLGLDTKMSELNYIGSEIWFKPRAYWAMPISNYDQELAPPGKQLVGFTFIVDESVPLVEDKKRMYK
;
A
#
# COMPACT_ATOMS: atom_id res chain seq x y z
N MET A 1 1.80 -11.49 -37.71
CA MET A 1 1.13 -10.37 -37.04
C MET A 1 0.68 -10.90 -35.69
N SER A 2 0.81 -10.09 -34.65
CA SER A 2 0.31 -10.39 -33.31
C SER A 2 -1.23 -10.40 -33.33
N ASP A 3 -1.83 -11.26 -32.51
CA ASP A 3 -3.29 -11.34 -32.33
C ASP A 3 -3.80 -10.20 -31.45
N HIS A 4 -2.93 -9.62 -30.63
CA HIS A 4 -3.23 -8.54 -29.70
C HIS A 4 -2.08 -7.52 -29.67
N GLU A 5 -2.40 -6.23 -29.53
CA GLU A 5 -1.37 -5.21 -29.32
C GLU A 5 -0.73 -5.35 -27.92
N VAL A 6 -1.57 -5.52 -26.89
CA VAL A 6 -1.10 -5.65 -25.50
C VAL A 6 -1.82 -6.79 -24.77
N ILE A 7 -1.06 -7.61 -24.05
CA ILE A 7 -1.59 -8.56 -23.07
C ILE A 7 -1.23 -8.09 -21.65
N VAL A 8 -2.23 -7.99 -20.78
CA VAL A 8 -2.05 -7.75 -19.35
C VAL A 8 -2.25 -9.07 -18.60
N ILE A 9 -1.22 -9.53 -17.88
CA ILE A 9 -1.29 -10.72 -17.03
C ILE A 9 -1.62 -10.27 -15.60
N GLY A 10 -2.82 -10.62 -15.14
CA GLY A 10 -3.38 -10.29 -13.83
C GLY A 10 -4.54 -9.31 -13.92
N GLY A 11 -5.71 -9.71 -13.43
CA GLY A 11 -6.93 -8.91 -13.32
C GLY A 11 -7.08 -8.22 -11.96
N GLY A 12 -5.97 -7.93 -11.27
CA GLY A 12 -5.94 -7.07 -10.10
C GLY A 12 -6.08 -5.58 -10.47
N ILE A 13 -6.23 -4.70 -9.49
CA ILE A 13 -6.44 -3.26 -9.74
C ILE A 13 -5.34 -2.61 -10.57
N SER A 14 -4.08 -3.02 -10.39
CA SER A 14 -2.95 -2.53 -11.19
C SER A 14 -3.11 -2.92 -12.67
N GLY A 15 -3.37 -4.20 -12.96
CA GLY A 15 -3.59 -4.67 -14.32
C GLY A 15 -4.82 -4.05 -14.98
N LEU A 16 -5.91 -3.91 -14.24
CA LEU A 16 -7.14 -3.27 -14.74
C LEU A 16 -6.92 -1.78 -15.01
N MET A 17 -6.22 -1.03 -14.15
CA MET A 17 -5.88 0.37 -14.42
C MET A 17 -4.94 0.51 -15.61
N SER A 18 -3.96 -0.39 -15.77
CA SER A 18 -3.09 -0.43 -16.95
C SER A 18 -3.90 -0.68 -18.23
N ALA A 19 -4.81 -1.66 -18.23
CA ALA A 19 -5.67 -1.95 -19.36
C ALA A 19 -6.58 -0.77 -19.72
N MET A 20 -7.24 -0.17 -18.72
CA MET A 20 -8.07 1.03 -18.89
C MET A 20 -7.25 2.18 -19.53
N THR A 21 -6.08 2.48 -18.97
CA THR A 21 -5.20 3.55 -19.46
C THR A 21 -4.79 3.30 -20.91
N LEU A 22 -4.28 2.10 -21.22
CA LEU A 22 -3.86 1.73 -22.58
C LEU A 22 -5.03 1.81 -23.58
N SER A 23 -6.22 1.39 -23.16
CA SER A 23 -7.43 1.43 -23.99
C SER A 23 -7.92 2.85 -24.31
N LYS A 24 -7.70 3.81 -23.39
CA LYS A 24 -7.94 5.25 -23.61
C LYS A 24 -6.92 5.87 -24.58
N HIS A 25 -5.80 5.19 -24.80
CA HIS A 25 -4.81 5.49 -25.85
C HIS A 25 -4.97 4.58 -27.07
N GLU A 26 -6.20 4.15 -27.33
CA GLU A 26 -6.62 3.42 -28.52
C GLU A 26 -5.99 2.02 -28.70
N LYS A 27 -5.34 1.46 -27.68
CA LYS A 27 -4.76 0.11 -27.72
C LYS A 27 -5.79 -0.99 -27.50
N GLU A 28 -5.71 -2.05 -28.29
CA GLU A 28 -6.42 -3.31 -28.02
C GLU A 28 -5.73 -4.09 -26.91
N VAL A 29 -6.48 -4.41 -25.85
CA VAL A 29 -5.91 -5.03 -24.64
C VAL A 29 -6.64 -6.31 -24.26
N LEU A 30 -5.91 -7.40 -24.13
CA LEU A 30 -6.39 -8.64 -23.52
C LEU A 30 -5.89 -8.77 -22.09
N VAL A 31 -6.80 -8.82 -21.12
CA VAL A 31 -6.49 -9.09 -19.71
C VAL A 31 -6.70 -10.57 -19.41
N LEU A 32 -5.69 -11.22 -18.85
CA LEU A 32 -5.72 -12.63 -18.44
C LEU A 32 -5.68 -12.75 -16.92
N GLU A 33 -6.76 -13.20 -16.30
CA GLU A 33 -6.87 -13.42 -14.86
C GLU A 33 -7.01 -14.91 -14.55
N LYS A 34 -6.13 -15.43 -13.68
CA LYS A 34 -6.12 -16.85 -13.29
C LYS A 34 -7.35 -17.27 -12.50
N SER A 35 -7.94 -16.35 -11.73
CA SER A 35 -9.08 -16.59 -10.86
C SER A 35 -10.39 -16.43 -11.62
N SER A 36 -11.49 -16.96 -11.09
CA SER A 36 -12.83 -16.76 -11.65
C SER A 36 -13.40 -15.34 -11.44
N ARG A 37 -12.66 -14.48 -10.73
CA ARG A 37 -13.07 -13.11 -10.40
C ARG A 37 -11.87 -12.16 -10.54
N ILE A 38 -12.16 -10.93 -10.92
CA ILE A 38 -11.20 -9.83 -11.00
C ILE A 38 -11.18 -8.99 -9.70
N GLY A 39 -10.30 -8.00 -9.65
CA GLY A 39 -10.14 -7.03 -8.56
C GLY A 39 -8.97 -7.31 -7.64
N GLY A 40 -8.58 -8.58 -7.48
CA GLY A 40 -7.50 -8.99 -6.60
C GLY A 40 -7.70 -8.43 -5.18
N ASN A 41 -6.70 -7.73 -4.64
CA ASN A 41 -6.74 -7.11 -3.31
C ASN A 41 -7.59 -5.82 -3.23
N CYS A 42 -8.15 -5.32 -4.34
CA CYS A 42 -9.04 -4.17 -4.35
C CYS A 42 -10.45 -4.61 -4.74
N ASN A 43 -11.11 -5.33 -3.84
CA ASN A 43 -12.47 -5.81 -4.07
C ASN A 43 -13.27 -5.88 -2.76
N SER A 44 -14.58 -6.01 -2.90
CA SER A 44 -15.51 -6.25 -1.80
C SER A 44 -16.52 -7.33 -2.19
N TYR A 45 -16.99 -8.08 -1.21
CA TYR A 45 -17.95 -9.18 -1.39
C TYR A 45 -19.00 -9.18 -0.29
N ASP A 46 -20.18 -9.68 -0.63
CA ASP A 46 -21.29 -9.80 0.34
C ASP A 46 -21.13 -11.09 1.15
N VAL A 47 -21.31 -10.96 2.47
CA VAL A 47 -21.42 -12.07 3.41
C VAL A 47 -22.63 -11.78 4.30
N GLU A 48 -23.75 -12.46 4.04
CA GLU A 48 -24.97 -12.32 4.85
C GLU A 48 -25.46 -10.86 4.98
N GLY A 49 -25.34 -10.07 3.90
CA GLY A 49 -25.73 -8.66 3.89
C GLY A 49 -24.66 -7.70 4.43
N PHE A 50 -23.50 -8.20 4.87
CA PHE A 50 -22.32 -7.38 5.17
C PHE A 50 -21.43 -7.27 3.95
N GLN A 51 -21.05 -6.06 3.57
CA GLN A 51 -20.11 -5.84 2.46
C GLN A 51 -18.68 -5.79 2.99
N VAL A 52 -17.97 -6.91 2.83
CA VAL A 52 -16.63 -7.16 3.35
C VAL A 52 -15.58 -6.82 2.29
N ASP A 53 -14.55 -6.05 2.66
CA ASP A 53 -13.40 -5.80 1.79
C ASP A 53 -12.41 -6.98 1.81
N THR A 54 -11.64 -7.15 0.73
CA THR A 54 -10.57 -8.17 0.66
C THR A 54 -9.48 -7.98 1.71
N GLY A 55 -9.33 -6.76 2.23
CA GLY A 55 -8.48 -6.43 3.35
C GLY A 55 -8.81 -5.07 3.94
N VAL A 56 -8.12 -4.73 5.03
CA VAL A 56 -8.21 -3.40 5.62
C VAL A 56 -7.33 -2.45 4.81
N HIS A 57 -7.91 -1.37 4.28
CA HIS A 57 -7.21 -0.47 3.35
C HIS A 57 -7.46 1.00 3.65
N ALA A 58 -6.40 1.77 3.49
CA ALA A 58 -6.41 3.21 3.30
C ALA A 58 -5.96 3.53 1.88
N ILE A 59 -6.66 4.43 1.19
CA ILE A 59 -6.25 4.89 -0.14
C ILE A 59 -5.55 6.24 0.04
N SER A 60 -4.24 6.26 -0.23
CA SER A 60 -3.40 7.44 -0.09
C SER A 60 -3.24 8.21 -1.41
N HIS A 61 -2.68 9.41 -1.32
CA HIS A 61 -2.33 10.26 -2.48
C HIS A 61 -3.53 10.63 -3.36
N LEU A 62 -4.70 10.82 -2.74
CA LEU A 62 -5.94 11.22 -3.41
C LEU A 62 -6.07 12.73 -3.64
N LEU A 63 -5.27 13.55 -2.96
CA LEU A 63 -5.22 15.00 -3.20
C LEU A 63 -4.27 15.34 -4.33
N VAL A 64 -3.04 14.80 -4.29
CA VAL A 64 -1.99 14.96 -5.29
C VAL A 64 -1.21 13.64 -5.36
N GLY A 65 -0.90 13.18 -6.57
CA GLY A 65 -0.08 11.98 -6.78
C GLY A 65 -0.58 11.11 -7.94
N PRO A 66 0.07 9.95 -8.17
CA PRO A 66 -0.23 9.09 -9.31
C PRO A 66 -1.70 8.63 -9.36
N MET A 67 -2.27 8.25 -8.21
CA MET A 67 -3.67 7.82 -8.15
C MET A 67 -4.62 8.97 -8.52
N ARG A 68 -4.41 10.16 -7.96
CA ARG A 68 -5.21 11.34 -8.32
C ARG A 68 -5.16 11.64 -9.82
N ARG A 69 -3.96 11.63 -10.41
CA ARG A 69 -3.77 11.86 -11.85
C ARG A 69 -4.45 10.81 -12.71
N ILE A 70 -4.34 9.52 -12.36
CA ILE A 70 -5.01 8.45 -13.09
C ILE A 70 -6.52 8.65 -13.06
N MET A 71 -7.08 9.05 -11.91
CA MET A 71 -8.51 9.37 -11.80
C MET A 71 -8.88 10.57 -12.69
N ASP A 72 -8.15 11.67 -12.61
CA ASP A 72 -8.49 12.88 -13.39
C ASP A 72 -8.39 12.67 -14.91
N LEU A 73 -7.44 11.85 -15.37
CA LEU A 73 -7.18 11.65 -16.81
C LEU A 73 -8.02 10.54 -17.42
N TYR A 74 -8.32 9.48 -16.67
CA TYR A 74 -8.82 8.24 -17.25
C TYR A 74 -10.12 7.72 -16.62
N PHE A 75 -10.55 8.23 -15.46
CA PHE A 75 -11.80 7.79 -14.86
C PHE A 75 -12.96 8.62 -15.43
N ASP A 76 -13.92 7.95 -16.05
CA ASP A 76 -15.19 8.56 -16.46
C ASP A 76 -16.12 8.77 -15.25
N TYR A 77 -15.90 8.00 -14.18
CA TYR A 77 -16.58 8.14 -12.91
C TYR A 77 -15.58 8.00 -11.75
N VAL A 78 -15.52 9.01 -10.88
CA VAL A 78 -14.62 9.02 -9.71
C VAL A 78 -15.40 8.58 -8.47
N PRO A 79 -14.92 7.59 -7.69
CA PRO A 79 -15.61 7.16 -6.49
C PRO A 79 -15.60 8.25 -5.41
N VAL A 80 -16.65 8.27 -4.59
CA VAL A 80 -16.71 9.16 -3.43
C VAL A 80 -15.83 8.61 -2.33
N PHE A 81 -15.01 9.46 -1.73
CA PHE A 81 -14.09 9.09 -0.66
C PHE A 81 -14.47 9.77 0.66
N MET A 82 -14.56 8.96 1.72
CA MET A 82 -14.81 9.35 3.10
C MET A 82 -13.49 9.55 3.84
N ASP A 83 -13.41 10.54 4.73
CA ASP A 83 -12.20 10.76 5.52
C ASP A 83 -11.92 9.56 6.44
N LEU A 84 -10.68 9.08 6.42
CA LEU A 84 -10.26 7.92 7.21
C LEU A 84 -10.17 8.24 8.70
N GLY A 85 -10.12 9.52 9.07
CA GLY A 85 -9.86 9.92 10.46
C GLY A 85 -8.43 9.57 10.91
N PRO A 86 -8.15 9.69 12.21
CA PRO A 86 -6.82 9.48 12.74
C PRO A 86 -6.51 7.99 12.98
N TYR A 87 -5.22 7.73 13.15
CA TYR A 87 -4.74 6.47 13.71
C TYR A 87 -4.77 6.53 15.24
N TYR A 88 -5.13 5.41 15.88
CA TYR A 88 -5.27 5.28 17.32
C TYR A 88 -4.45 4.12 17.87
N ILE A 89 -4.14 4.23 19.16
CA ILE A 89 -3.62 3.17 20.01
C ILE A 89 -4.63 2.93 21.10
N ARG A 90 -4.92 1.65 21.35
CA ARG A 90 -5.76 1.26 22.48
C ARG A 90 -4.92 0.98 23.70
N THR A 91 -5.20 1.74 24.75
CA THR A 91 -4.61 1.60 26.07
C THR A 91 -5.69 1.19 27.07
N HIS A 92 -5.27 0.87 28.30
CA HIS A 92 -6.21 0.65 29.41
C HIS A 92 -7.07 1.89 29.74
N ARG A 93 -6.70 3.09 29.26
CA ARG A 93 -7.45 4.34 29.43
C ARG A 93 -8.39 4.64 28.26
N GLY A 94 -8.42 3.81 27.23
CA GLY A 94 -9.15 4.04 25.99
C GLY A 94 -8.22 4.35 24.81
N LEU A 95 -8.79 5.00 23.79
CA LEU A 95 -8.08 5.34 22.55
C LEU A 95 -7.24 6.60 22.71
N THR A 96 -5.97 6.51 22.32
CA THR A 96 -5.06 7.66 22.21
C THR A 96 -4.66 7.83 20.74
N LYS A 97 -4.79 9.05 20.21
CA LYS A 97 -4.37 9.37 18.84
C LYS A 97 -2.86 9.13 18.67
N VAL A 98 -2.47 8.47 17.59
CA VAL A 98 -1.08 8.35 17.16
C VAL A 98 -0.58 9.73 16.73
N PRO A 99 0.52 10.22 17.30
CA PRO A 99 1.02 11.56 17.01
C PRO A 99 1.48 11.68 15.55
N SER A 100 1.06 12.74 14.87
CA SER A 100 1.42 12.99 13.45
C SER A 100 2.61 13.93 13.26
N ASN A 101 3.10 14.54 14.35
CA ASN A 101 4.22 15.48 14.34
C ASN A 101 4.97 15.44 15.69
N LEU A 102 6.15 16.08 15.74
CA LEU A 102 6.99 16.07 16.94
C LEU A 102 6.34 16.78 18.14
N ARG A 103 5.47 17.77 17.89
CA ARG A 103 4.74 18.47 18.96
C ARG A 103 3.77 17.52 19.64
N GLU A 104 2.91 16.85 18.88
CA GLU A 104 2.00 15.83 19.41
C GLU A 104 2.78 14.69 20.10
N PHE A 105 3.89 14.24 19.49
CA PHE A 105 4.72 13.17 20.06
C PHE A 105 5.31 13.55 21.43
N ALA A 106 5.70 14.81 21.62
CA ALA A 106 6.21 15.29 22.91
C ALA A 106 5.17 15.22 24.04
N PHE A 107 3.87 15.28 23.70
CA PHE A 107 2.75 15.17 24.65
C PHE A 107 2.10 13.78 24.70
N PHE A 108 2.49 12.86 23.81
CA PHE A 108 1.98 11.49 23.73
C PHE A 108 2.32 10.66 24.98
N ASP A 109 1.47 10.64 26.00
CA ASP A 109 1.77 10.11 27.35
C ASP A 109 1.71 8.57 27.46
N VAL A 110 1.43 7.89 26.35
CA VAL A 110 1.53 6.43 26.23
C VAL A 110 2.97 5.95 26.44
N LEU A 111 3.96 6.78 26.10
CA LEU A 111 5.38 6.47 26.26
C LEU A 111 6.02 7.26 27.41
N PRO A 112 7.03 6.71 28.11
CA PRO A 112 7.75 7.42 29.16
C PRO A 112 8.38 8.73 28.66
N LYS A 113 8.36 9.77 29.49
CA LYS A 113 8.91 11.10 29.15
C LYS A 113 10.36 11.04 28.65
N LYS A 114 11.20 10.23 29.29
CA LYS A 114 12.62 10.03 28.89
C LYS A 114 12.72 9.50 27.46
N ASP A 115 11.95 8.45 27.16
CA ASP A 115 11.98 7.79 25.85
C ASP A 115 11.49 8.71 24.74
N ARG A 116 10.45 9.51 25.00
CA ARG A 116 9.95 10.49 24.02
C ARG A 116 10.98 11.53 23.66
N ILE A 117 11.78 12.01 24.63
CA ILE A 117 12.87 12.97 24.35
C ILE A 117 13.92 12.31 23.45
N LEU A 118 14.37 11.10 23.80
CA LEU A 118 15.35 10.35 23.01
C LEU A 118 14.85 10.08 21.60
N LEU A 119 13.61 9.60 21.46
CA LEU A 119 13.00 9.30 20.15
C LEU A 119 12.78 10.55 19.30
N SER A 120 12.40 11.68 19.91
CA SER A 120 12.27 12.96 19.18
C SER A 120 13.61 13.40 18.58
N GLN A 121 14.71 13.23 19.32
CA GLN A 121 16.06 13.48 18.83
C GLN A 121 16.40 12.52 17.69
N THR A 122 16.13 11.22 17.85
CA THR A 122 16.36 10.21 16.81
C THR A 122 15.60 10.50 15.52
N ILE A 123 14.32 10.86 15.60
CA ILE A 123 13.51 11.24 14.43
C ILE A 123 14.13 12.45 13.74
N THR A 124 14.54 13.47 14.52
CA THR A 124 15.22 14.66 13.99
C THR A 124 16.52 14.32 13.29
N ILE A 125 17.34 13.42 13.86
CA ILE A 125 18.60 12.94 13.25
C ILE A 125 18.32 12.17 11.96
N ALA A 126 17.41 11.19 11.96
CA ALA A 126 17.04 10.41 10.78
C ALA A 126 16.62 11.31 9.63
N PHE A 127 15.77 12.28 9.94
CA PHE A 127 15.24 13.22 8.98
C PHE A 127 16.32 14.15 8.43
N THR A 128 17.19 14.68 9.30
CA THR A 128 18.32 15.52 8.90
C THR A 128 19.27 14.75 7.98
N GLN A 129 19.67 13.53 8.37
CA GLN A 129 20.52 12.66 7.56
C GLN A 129 19.89 12.39 6.19
N SER A 130 18.61 12.02 6.15
CA SER A 130 17.92 11.76 4.89
C SER A 130 17.81 13.00 4.00
N THR A 131 17.59 14.17 4.58
CA THR A 131 17.52 15.45 3.87
C THR A 131 18.88 15.81 3.27
N LEU A 132 19.97 15.52 3.98
CA LEU A 132 21.35 15.66 3.49
C LEU A 132 21.79 14.55 2.51
N GLY A 133 20.87 13.69 2.06
CA GLY A 133 21.17 12.65 1.07
C GLY A 133 21.84 11.38 1.63
N THR A 134 21.89 11.22 2.96
CA THR A 134 22.40 9.99 3.57
C THR A 134 21.51 8.81 3.20
N ASN A 135 22.12 7.71 2.74
CA ASN A 135 21.37 6.50 2.39
C ASN A 135 20.96 5.71 3.64
N LEU A 136 19.69 5.81 4.00
CA LEU A 136 19.09 5.10 5.14
C LEU A 136 18.32 3.83 4.74
N LYS A 137 18.47 3.35 3.49
CA LYS A 137 17.76 2.17 2.98
C LYS A 137 18.26 0.86 3.60
N ASN A 138 19.54 0.78 3.93
CA ASN A 138 20.17 -0.42 4.50
C ASN A 138 20.34 -0.35 6.02
N GLN A 139 19.91 0.76 6.64
CA GLN A 139 19.98 0.95 8.08
C GLN A 139 18.64 0.50 8.69
N SER A 140 18.66 -0.54 9.51
CA SER A 140 17.46 -0.98 10.23
C SER A 140 17.09 0.00 11.35
N VAL A 141 15.80 0.08 11.67
CA VAL A 141 15.28 0.91 12.76
C VAL A 141 15.93 0.51 14.08
N TYR A 142 16.04 -0.79 14.36
CA TYR A 142 16.64 -1.33 15.58
C TYR A 142 18.08 -0.83 15.81
N ASN A 143 18.89 -0.81 14.76
CA ASN A 143 20.28 -0.35 14.86
C ASN A 143 20.41 1.18 14.91
N PHE A 144 19.35 1.91 14.57
CA PHE A 144 19.34 3.36 14.51
C PHE A 144 18.81 4.02 15.80
N ILE A 145 17.88 3.37 16.49
CA ILE A 145 17.30 3.89 17.73
C ILE A 145 18.28 3.80 18.91
N PRO A 146 18.17 4.69 19.92
CA PRO A 146 19.06 4.70 21.07
C PRO A 146 18.84 3.49 21.96
N LYS A 147 19.92 3.03 22.60
CA LYS A 147 19.86 1.98 23.63
C LYS A 147 19.22 2.52 24.91
N GLY A 148 18.57 1.65 25.69
CA GLY A 148 18.01 2.00 27.00
C GLY A 148 16.62 2.63 26.97
N LEU A 149 15.90 2.50 25.86
CA LEU A 149 14.46 2.70 25.80
C LEU A 149 13.73 1.63 26.61
N SER A 150 12.56 1.98 27.16
CA SER A 150 11.69 1.01 27.83
C SER A 150 11.12 -0.01 26.84
N GLN A 151 10.69 -1.17 27.37
CA GLN A 151 10.05 -2.20 26.56
C GLN A 151 8.79 -1.66 25.84
N ASP A 152 8.00 -0.83 26.52
CA ASP A 152 6.80 -0.21 25.93
C ASP A 152 7.12 0.63 24.68
N SER A 153 8.22 1.38 24.71
CA SER A 153 8.68 2.15 23.55
C SER A 153 9.18 1.24 22.42
N LEU A 154 9.89 0.15 22.76
CA LEU A 154 10.34 -0.82 21.77
C LEU A 154 9.15 -1.50 21.09
N ASP A 155 8.15 -1.94 21.85
CA ASP A 155 6.94 -2.59 21.35
C ASP A 155 6.13 -1.63 20.45
N PHE A 156 6.03 -0.35 20.83
CA PHE A 156 5.38 0.67 20.02
C PHE A 156 6.10 0.88 18.67
N ILE A 157 7.43 1.00 18.70
CA ILE A 157 8.24 1.19 17.48
C ILE A 157 8.12 -0.04 16.58
N ASP A 158 8.18 -1.23 17.16
CA ASP A 158 8.07 -2.49 16.43
C ASP A 158 6.68 -2.63 15.79
N ALA A 159 5.60 -2.23 16.49
CA ALA A 159 4.26 -2.19 15.94
C ALA A 159 4.12 -1.24 14.74
N LEU A 160 4.72 -0.05 14.80
CA LEU A 160 4.80 0.86 13.65
C LEU A 160 5.58 0.23 12.48
N CYS A 161 6.68 -0.48 12.77
CA CYS A 161 7.46 -1.17 11.74
C CYS A 161 6.60 -2.23 11.04
N TYR A 162 5.90 -3.08 11.79
CA TYR A 162 4.97 -4.06 11.22
C TYR A 162 3.85 -3.42 10.41
N SER A 163 3.27 -2.31 10.89
CA SER A 163 2.23 -1.58 10.15
C SER A 163 2.73 -1.04 8.80
N LEU A 164 4.01 -0.66 8.71
CA LEU A 164 4.56 0.00 7.53
C LEU A 164 5.23 -0.98 6.55
N SER A 165 5.84 -2.05 7.03
CA SER A 165 6.64 -2.97 6.21
C SER A 165 6.20 -4.44 6.31
N GLY A 166 5.34 -4.78 7.28
CA GLY A 166 5.06 -6.16 7.62
C GLY A 166 6.23 -6.89 8.30
N ARG A 167 7.24 -6.15 8.79
CA ARG A 167 8.45 -6.73 9.39
C ARG A 167 8.83 -6.00 10.69
N SER A 168 9.63 -6.68 11.52
CA SER A 168 10.12 -6.12 12.78
C SER A 168 11.04 -4.91 12.56
N MET A 169 11.32 -4.16 13.62
CA MET A 169 12.29 -3.05 13.60
C MET A 169 13.71 -3.49 13.25
N LYS A 170 14.04 -4.78 13.37
CA LYS A 170 15.35 -5.32 13.00
C LYS A 170 15.56 -5.40 11.48
N GLU A 171 14.47 -5.56 10.74
CA GLU A 171 14.48 -5.71 9.28
C GLU A 171 13.95 -4.45 8.57
N THR A 172 13.05 -3.72 9.22
CA THR A 172 12.49 -2.48 8.66
C THR A 172 13.56 -1.41 8.59
N SER A 173 13.72 -0.81 7.41
CA SER A 173 14.69 0.28 7.22
C SER A 173 14.16 1.61 7.75
N VAL A 174 15.07 2.47 8.22
CA VAL A 174 14.75 3.84 8.63
C VAL A 174 14.11 4.61 7.46
N HIS A 175 14.59 4.37 6.23
CA HIS A 175 13.99 4.96 5.04
C HIS A 175 12.50 4.59 4.88
N ARG A 176 12.09 3.36 5.18
CA ARG A 176 10.69 2.94 5.11
C ARG A 176 9.83 3.68 6.13
N ILE A 177 10.34 3.93 7.34
CA ILE A 177 9.63 4.73 8.35
C ILE A 177 9.40 6.17 7.85
N LEU A 178 10.46 6.82 7.37
CA LEU A 178 10.40 8.21 6.94
C LEU A 178 9.48 8.44 5.72
N THR A 179 9.47 7.50 4.78
CA THR A 179 8.66 7.59 3.55
C THR A 179 7.24 7.07 3.74
N GLY A 180 7.05 5.99 4.49
CA GLY A 180 5.74 5.37 4.72
C GLY A 180 4.86 6.14 5.72
N SER A 181 5.44 6.92 6.62
CA SER A 181 4.70 7.73 7.59
C SER A 181 4.40 9.15 7.09
N SER A 182 4.54 9.41 5.78
CA SER A 182 4.37 10.74 5.18
C SER A 182 5.27 11.86 5.76
N PHE A 183 6.33 11.54 6.53
CA PHE A 183 7.25 12.57 7.04
C PHE A 183 8.00 13.26 5.91
N MET A 184 8.44 12.48 4.90
CA MET A 184 9.24 13.00 3.80
C MET A 184 8.43 13.43 2.58
N ARG A 185 7.35 12.74 2.25
CA ARG A 185 6.60 12.97 1.01
C ARG A 185 5.12 12.64 1.19
N ASP A 186 4.25 13.62 0.93
CA ASP A 186 2.81 13.39 0.77
C ASP A 186 2.38 13.20 -0.68
N SER A 187 3.27 13.48 -1.64
CA SER A 187 3.00 13.35 -3.08
C SER A 187 4.29 13.45 -3.87
N VAL A 188 4.34 12.78 -5.03
CA VAL A 188 5.35 13.04 -6.06
C VAL A 188 5.06 14.45 -6.60
N PRO A 189 6.00 15.41 -6.56
CA PRO A 189 5.72 16.77 -7.01
C PRO A 189 5.41 16.80 -8.52
N GLU A 190 4.57 17.75 -8.94
CA GLU A 190 4.06 17.89 -10.32
C GLU A 190 5.17 18.01 -11.37
N ASN A 191 6.31 18.61 -11.00
CA ASN A 191 7.48 18.78 -11.85
C ASN A 191 8.21 17.46 -12.21
N PHE A 192 7.83 16.33 -11.62
CA PHE A 192 8.34 15.01 -12.04
C PHE A 192 7.78 14.58 -13.40
N TRP A 193 6.81 15.33 -13.93
CA TRP A 193 6.04 14.97 -15.11
C TRP A 193 5.89 16.12 -16.12
N GLU A 194 6.68 17.18 -15.99
CA GLU A 194 6.82 18.17 -17.07
C GLU A 194 7.55 17.48 -18.22
N ASP A 195 6.87 17.36 -19.36
CA ASP A 195 7.35 16.73 -20.58
C ASP A 195 8.50 17.56 -21.19
N GLU A 196 9.71 17.48 -20.64
CA GLU A 196 10.91 17.72 -21.44
C GLU A 196 11.24 16.42 -22.19
N VAL A 197 11.15 16.49 -23.52
CA VAL A 197 11.66 15.47 -24.43
C VAL A 197 13.16 15.35 -24.20
N VAL A 198 13.61 14.35 -23.42
CA VAL A 198 15.04 14.12 -23.21
C VAL A 198 15.37 12.64 -23.29
N ASP A 199 16.30 12.34 -24.21
CA ASP A 199 16.93 11.06 -24.52
C ASP A 199 17.89 10.57 -23.39
N THR A 200 17.44 10.62 -22.13
CA THR A 200 18.26 10.20 -20.98
C THR A 200 17.51 9.25 -20.06
N SER A 201 18.23 8.24 -19.54
CA SER A 201 17.64 7.17 -18.74
C SER A 201 16.90 7.71 -17.52
N TYR A 202 15.80 7.04 -17.14
CA TYR A 202 15.00 7.26 -15.93
C TYR A 202 15.82 7.47 -14.63
N LYS A 203 17.06 6.95 -14.59
CA LYS A 203 17.99 7.06 -13.46
C LYS A 203 18.69 8.43 -13.36
N ALA A 204 18.87 9.12 -14.48
CA ALA A 204 19.52 10.44 -14.57
C ALA A 204 18.55 11.57 -14.18
N LEU A 205 17.27 11.46 -14.56
CA LEU A 205 16.18 12.36 -14.14
C LEU A 205 15.99 12.34 -12.61
N LEU A 206 16.22 11.19 -11.97
CA LEU A 206 16.21 11.04 -10.51
C LEU A 206 17.36 11.77 -9.80
N THR A 207 18.47 12.04 -10.48
CA THR A 207 19.67 12.62 -9.84
C THR A 207 19.79 14.13 -10.05
N ASP A 208 19.42 14.67 -11.21
CA ASP A 208 19.65 16.10 -11.52
C ASP A 208 18.63 17.04 -10.88
N HIS A 209 17.35 16.65 -10.83
CA HIS A 209 16.30 17.47 -10.21
C HIS A 209 16.37 17.53 -8.67
N PHE A 210 17.24 16.73 -8.05
CA PHE A 210 17.44 16.79 -6.60
C PHE A 210 18.21 18.03 -6.14
N SER A 211 19.09 18.64 -6.97
CA SER A 211 20.09 19.60 -6.45
C SER A 211 19.56 21.01 -6.12
N MET A 212 18.62 21.56 -6.90
CA MET A 212 18.13 22.93 -6.72
C MET A 212 16.82 23.04 -5.92
N SER A 213 15.98 21.99 -5.91
CA SER A 213 14.78 21.93 -5.03
C SER A 213 15.12 21.54 -3.59
N GLN A 214 16.29 20.94 -3.35
CA GLN A 214 16.78 20.57 -2.02
C GLN A 214 16.81 21.80 -1.10
N LEU A 215 17.46 22.91 -1.46
CA LEU A 215 17.63 24.05 -0.54
C LEU A 215 16.33 24.76 -0.10
N LYS A 216 15.36 24.98 -1.01
CA LYS A 216 14.03 25.52 -0.64
C LYS A 216 13.14 24.44 0.02
N GLY A 217 13.31 23.18 -0.37
CA GLY A 217 12.67 22.02 0.25
C GLY A 217 13.09 21.83 1.71
N HIS A 218 14.38 21.98 2.05
CA HIS A 218 14.94 21.69 3.38
C HIS A 218 14.29 22.49 4.52
N LEU A 219 13.97 23.77 4.29
CA LEU A 219 13.26 24.60 5.27
C LEU A 219 11.77 24.22 5.39
N SER A 220 11.12 23.90 4.26
CA SER A 220 9.73 23.42 4.26
C SER A 220 9.58 22.03 4.90
N VAL A 221 10.61 21.20 4.80
CA VAL A 221 10.63 19.80 5.24
C VAL A 221 10.82 19.71 6.76
N LEU A 222 11.69 20.54 7.38
CA LEU A 222 11.74 20.66 8.85
C LEU A 222 10.46 21.25 9.45
N SER A 223 9.79 22.19 8.75
CA SER A 223 8.51 22.72 9.20
C SER A 223 7.39 21.66 9.23
N ARG A 224 7.47 20.63 8.36
CA ARG A 224 6.55 19.48 8.39
C ARG A 224 6.73 18.64 9.65
N LEU A 225 7.94 18.41 10.14
CA LEU A 225 8.12 17.71 11.42
C LEU A 225 7.38 18.40 12.58
N ALA A 226 7.19 19.72 12.53
CA ALA A 226 6.45 20.48 13.53
C ALA A 226 4.93 20.53 13.25
N ASN A 227 4.53 20.61 11.98
CA ASN A 227 3.16 20.99 11.57
C ASN A 227 2.43 19.94 10.71
N ASN A 228 2.98 18.73 10.50
CA ASN A 228 2.35 17.76 9.59
C ASN A 228 1.02 17.25 10.15
N GLU A 229 0.00 17.27 9.29
CA GLU A 229 -1.32 16.69 9.51
C GLU A 229 -1.50 15.52 8.54
N ILE A 230 -0.94 14.37 8.90
CA ILE A 230 -0.91 13.12 8.08
C ILE A 230 -2.32 12.68 7.63
N GLY A 231 -3.38 13.10 8.34
CA GLY A 231 -4.77 12.72 8.07
C GLY A 231 -5.36 13.25 6.76
N MET A 232 -4.75 14.25 6.10
CA MET A 232 -5.38 14.91 4.95
C MET A 232 -5.31 14.12 3.62
N SER A 233 -4.42 13.13 3.49
CA SER A 233 -4.17 12.46 2.19
C SER A 233 -4.69 11.03 2.08
N GLN A 234 -5.26 10.48 3.15
CA GLN A 234 -5.76 9.10 3.20
C GLN A 234 -7.27 9.06 3.39
N LYS A 235 -7.95 8.29 2.53
CA LYS A 235 -9.41 8.16 2.56
C LYS A 235 -9.88 6.73 2.36
N TYR A 236 -11.12 6.49 2.72
CA TYR A 236 -11.82 5.23 2.50
C TYR A 236 -12.89 5.41 1.41
N PRO A 237 -12.97 4.55 0.38
CA PRO A 237 -13.99 4.68 -0.65
C PRO A 237 -15.39 4.34 -0.09
N ARG A 238 -16.36 5.22 -0.30
CA ARG A 238 -17.78 4.92 -0.04
C ARG A 238 -18.19 3.72 -0.89
N LYS A 239 -18.93 2.77 -0.31
CA LYS A 239 -19.22 1.44 -0.86
C LYS A 239 -18.00 0.53 -1.00
N GLY A 240 -16.98 0.74 -0.18
CA GLY A 240 -15.81 -0.13 -0.06
C GLY A 240 -14.92 -0.15 -1.31
N LEU A 241 -13.92 -1.02 -1.30
CA LEU A 241 -12.93 -1.10 -2.38
C LEU A 241 -13.53 -1.40 -3.74
N LYS A 242 -14.65 -2.14 -3.76
CA LYS A 242 -15.39 -2.43 -4.98
C LYS A 242 -15.83 -1.17 -5.73
N ALA A 243 -16.01 -0.04 -5.04
CA ALA A 243 -16.31 1.23 -5.71
C ALA A 243 -15.17 1.67 -6.64
N ILE A 244 -13.91 1.50 -6.24
CA ILE A 244 -12.74 1.82 -7.08
C ILE A 244 -12.67 0.85 -8.26
N LEU A 245 -12.82 -0.46 -7.99
CA LEU A 245 -12.86 -1.47 -9.04
C LEU A 245 -13.95 -1.17 -10.08
N ASN A 246 -15.17 -0.89 -9.63
CA ASN A 246 -16.28 -0.55 -10.51
C ASN A 246 -16.02 0.74 -11.31
N SER A 247 -15.38 1.73 -10.69
CA SER A 247 -15.01 2.99 -11.37
C SER A 247 -14.01 2.73 -12.51
N VAL A 248 -13.00 1.89 -12.25
CA VAL A 248 -12.02 1.48 -13.28
C VAL A 248 -12.72 0.72 -14.41
N LEU A 249 -13.56 -0.28 -14.08
CA LEU A 249 -14.27 -1.07 -15.08
C LEU A 249 -15.25 -0.24 -15.92
N TYR A 250 -15.96 0.69 -15.28
CA TYR A 250 -16.87 1.60 -15.97
C TYR A 250 -16.13 2.53 -16.95
N SER A 251 -14.91 2.90 -16.62
CA SER A 251 -14.09 3.81 -17.42
C SER A 251 -13.27 3.11 -18.51
N MET A 252 -13.36 1.78 -18.63
CA MET A 252 -12.71 1.04 -19.72
C MET A 252 -13.44 1.25 -21.04
N SER A 253 -12.71 1.36 -22.15
CA SER A 253 -13.33 1.30 -23.48
C SER A 253 -13.64 -0.15 -23.88
N ASP A 254 -14.39 -0.30 -24.97
CA ASP A 254 -14.74 -1.59 -25.58
C ASP A 254 -13.53 -2.35 -26.17
N LYS A 255 -12.36 -1.70 -26.25
CA LYS A 255 -11.08 -2.30 -26.67
C LYS A 255 -10.45 -3.22 -25.62
N VAL A 256 -10.98 -3.27 -24.39
CA VAL A 256 -10.50 -4.16 -23.35
C VAL A 256 -11.33 -5.44 -23.32
N LYS A 257 -10.68 -6.58 -23.55
CA LYS A 257 -11.27 -7.90 -23.33
C LYS A 257 -10.68 -8.53 -22.07
N ILE A 258 -11.54 -8.94 -21.13
CA ILE A 258 -11.12 -9.60 -19.89
C ILE A 258 -11.47 -11.08 -19.96
N THR A 259 -10.48 -11.94 -19.74
CA THR A 259 -10.65 -13.41 -19.65
C THR A 259 -10.25 -13.88 -18.25
N THR A 260 -11.24 -14.32 -17.46
CA THR A 260 -11.05 -14.96 -16.15
C THR A 260 -10.82 -16.46 -16.28
N SER A 261 -10.40 -17.12 -15.19
CA SER A 261 -10.07 -18.55 -15.17
C SER A 261 -9.08 -18.93 -16.28
N CYS A 262 -8.13 -18.03 -16.56
CA CYS A 262 -7.14 -18.16 -17.61
C CYS A 262 -5.77 -17.84 -17.03
N LYS A 263 -5.10 -18.87 -16.52
CA LYS A 263 -3.77 -18.73 -15.93
C LYS A 263 -2.72 -18.71 -17.04
N ALA A 264 -1.91 -17.65 -17.06
CA ALA A 264 -0.66 -17.63 -17.83
C ALA A 264 0.35 -18.60 -17.20
N THR A 265 0.91 -19.48 -18.02
CA THR A 265 1.87 -20.51 -17.62
C THR A 265 3.28 -20.22 -18.12
N SER A 266 3.42 -19.45 -19.20
CA SER A 266 4.71 -18.99 -19.72
C SER A 266 4.54 -17.73 -20.57
N ILE A 267 5.56 -16.89 -20.61
CA ILE A 267 5.70 -15.77 -21.54
C ILE A 267 6.74 -16.19 -22.58
N ILE A 268 6.35 -16.12 -23.84
CA ILE A 268 7.21 -16.48 -24.97
C ILE A 268 8.09 -15.28 -25.29
N THR A 269 9.40 -15.49 -25.26
CA THR A 269 10.41 -14.52 -25.65
C THR A 269 11.32 -15.10 -26.73
N ASP A 270 11.81 -14.22 -27.60
CA ASP A 270 12.79 -14.52 -28.64
C ASP A 270 13.80 -13.37 -28.67
N ASN A 271 15.07 -13.68 -28.38
CA ASN A 271 16.16 -12.71 -28.25
C ASN A 271 15.80 -11.49 -27.37
N GLY A 272 15.21 -11.75 -26.18
CA GLY A 272 14.80 -10.69 -25.25
C GLY A 272 13.56 -9.90 -25.68
N THR A 273 12.93 -10.26 -26.81
CA THR A 273 11.70 -9.63 -27.29
C THR A 273 10.51 -10.55 -27.01
N VAL A 274 9.46 -10.00 -26.41
CA VAL A 274 8.20 -10.71 -26.19
C VAL A 274 7.55 -11.10 -27.52
N LYS A 275 6.96 -12.30 -27.57
CA LYS A 275 6.16 -12.80 -28.69
C LYS A 275 4.74 -13.19 -28.31
N GLY A 276 4.47 -13.42 -27.03
CA GLY A 276 3.14 -13.82 -26.57
C GLY A 276 3.13 -14.50 -25.21
N VAL A 277 1.98 -15.07 -24.87
CA VAL A 277 1.71 -15.74 -23.60
C VAL A 277 1.08 -17.10 -23.87
N VAL A 278 1.60 -18.13 -23.21
CA VAL A 278 0.97 -19.44 -23.11
C VAL A 278 0.09 -19.47 -21.87
N THR A 279 -1.12 -19.99 -22.03
CA THR A 279 -2.09 -20.16 -20.94
C THR A 279 -2.60 -21.60 -20.91
N GLU A 280 -3.35 -21.95 -19.87
CA GLU A 280 -4.08 -23.22 -19.80
C GLU A 280 -5.13 -23.39 -20.92
N ASN A 281 -5.56 -22.28 -21.55
CA ASN A 281 -6.62 -22.27 -22.56
C ASN A 281 -6.09 -22.05 -23.99
N GLY A 282 -4.77 -22.00 -24.19
CA GLY A 282 -4.15 -21.76 -25.49
C GLY A 282 -3.06 -20.69 -25.45
N THR A 283 -2.57 -20.33 -26.63
CA THR A 283 -1.47 -19.36 -26.83
C THR A 283 -2.01 -18.09 -27.47
N TYR A 284 -1.57 -16.94 -26.97
CA TYR A 284 -1.94 -15.62 -27.47
C TYR A 284 -0.67 -14.86 -27.86
N THR A 285 -0.62 -14.32 -29.08
CA THR A 285 0.54 -13.52 -29.51
C THR A 285 0.33 -12.04 -29.21
N ALA A 286 1.39 -11.35 -28.79
CA ALA A 286 1.36 -9.92 -28.51
C ALA A 286 2.74 -9.27 -28.62
N ASP A 287 2.74 -7.97 -28.94
CA ASP A 287 3.96 -7.16 -29.05
C ASP A 287 4.40 -6.56 -27.70
N MET A 288 3.45 -6.45 -26.75
CA MET A 288 3.70 -5.94 -25.41
C MET A 288 3.00 -6.81 -24.36
N ILE A 289 3.69 -7.09 -23.26
CA ILE A 289 3.11 -7.73 -22.07
C ILE A 289 3.29 -6.82 -20.86
N VAL A 290 2.20 -6.61 -20.13
CA VAL A 290 2.21 -5.99 -18.80
C VAL A 290 1.95 -7.07 -17.77
N TYR A 291 2.98 -7.42 -16.99
CA TYR A 291 2.85 -8.41 -15.92
C TYR A 291 2.56 -7.73 -14.59
N THR A 292 1.46 -8.10 -13.94
CA THR A 292 1.01 -7.50 -12.67
C THR A 292 0.87 -8.50 -11.52
N GLY A 293 1.31 -9.74 -11.74
CA GLY A 293 1.46 -10.74 -10.67
C GLY A 293 2.62 -10.42 -9.73
N PHE A 294 2.88 -11.31 -8.77
CA PHE A 294 4.06 -11.15 -7.92
C PHE A 294 5.31 -11.26 -8.77
N VAL A 295 6.18 -10.25 -8.68
CA VAL A 295 7.42 -10.20 -9.48
C VAL A 295 8.34 -11.38 -9.18
N LYS A 296 8.28 -11.95 -7.97
CA LYS A 296 9.01 -13.18 -7.60
C LYS A 296 8.62 -14.41 -8.43
N ASP A 297 7.41 -14.44 -8.98
CA ASP A 297 6.92 -15.53 -9.82
C ASP A 297 7.34 -15.35 -11.28
N LEU A 298 7.80 -14.16 -11.68
CA LEU A 298 8.18 -13.85 -13.05
C LEU A 298 9.27 -14.79 -13.62
N PRO A 299 10.32 -15.20 -12.85
CA PRO A 299 11.30 -16.18 -13.34
C PRO A 299 10.73 -17.56 -13.64
N SER A 300 9.54 -17.90 -13.16
CA SER A 300 8.85 -19.14 -13.54
C SER A 300 8.10 -19.03 -14.87
N LEU A 301 7.86 -17.80 -15.34
CA LEU A 301 7.13 -17.51 -16.57
C LEU A 301 8.06 -17.16 -17.73
N VAL A 302 9.21 -16.54 -17.46
CA VAL A 302 10.16 -16.02 -18.45
C VAL A 302 11.52 -16.68 -18.26
N THR A 303 12.02 -17.40 -19.27
CA THR A 303 13.24 -18.21 -19.16
C THR A 303 14.54 -17.45 -19.45
N ASP A 304 14.49 -16.35 -20.18
CA ASP A 304 15.66 -15.59 -20.65
C ASP A 304 15.95 -14.33 -19.82
N LEU A 305 15.43 -14.26 -18.58
CA LEU A 305 15.78 -13.18 -17.65
C LEU A 305 17.27 -13.27 -17.23
N GLY A 306 17.92 -12.11 -17.12
CA GLY A 306 19.30 -12.03 -16.64
C GLY A 306 19.46 -12.60 -15.22
N GLN A 307 20.53 -13.38 -14.99
CA GLN A 307 20.76 -14.07 -13.72
C GLN A 307 20.84 -13.13 -12.52
N SER A 308 21.48 -11.96 -12.67
CA SER A 308 21.55 -10.94 -11.61
C SER A 308 20.16 -10.43 -11.22
N TYR A 309 19.32 -10.14 -12.20
CA TYR A 309 17.94 -9.70 -11.97
C TYR A 309 17.12 -10.80 -11.28
N VAL A 310 17.25 -12.06 -11.71
CA VAL A 310 16.58 -13.19 -11.05
C VAL A 310 17.02 -13.32 -9.59
N GLN A 311 18.29 -13.07 -9.28
CA GLN A 311 18.78 -13.07 -7.90
C GLN A 311 18.19 -11.91 -7.08
N ASP A 312 18.16 -10.70 -7.63
CA ASP A 312 17.53 -9.53 -6.98
C ASP A 312 16.05 -9.80 -6.65
N LEU A 313 15.32 -10.48 -7.55
CA LEU A 313 13.93 -10.85 -7.32
C LEU A 313 13.74 -11.88 -6.19
N LYS A 314 14.67 -12.84 -6.05
CA LYS A 314 14.61 -13.85 -4.98
C LYS A 314 14.74 -13.22 -3.60
N ASP A 315 15.55 -12.17 -3.49
CA ASP A 315 15.84 -11.46 -2.25
C ASP A 315 14.68 -10.56 -1.78
N ILE A 316 13.63 -10.39 -2.60
CA ILE A 316 12.42 -9.66 -2.20
C ILE A 316 11.74 -10.41 -1.06
N VAL A 317 11.67 -9.77 0.10
CA VAL A 317 10.96 -10.28 1.27
C VAL A 317 9.46 -10.06 1.10
N GLN A 318 8.66 -11.11 1.31
CA GLN A 318 7.19 -11.05 1.33
C GLN A 318 6.69 -11.32 2.74
N THR A 319 5.63 -10.64 3.16
CA THR A 319 4.98 -10.88 4.44
C THR A 319 3.55 -11.35 4.20
N HIS A 320 3.16 -12.40 4.90
CA HIS A 320 1.77 -12.84 4.93
C HIS A 320 0.98 -12.06 6.00
N SER A 321 -0.23 -11.67 5.65
CA SER A 321 -1.18 -11.07 6.59
C SER A 321 -2.50 -11.83 6.55
N MET A 322 -3.22 -11.79 7.66
CA MET A 322 -4.54 -12.40 7.79
C MET A 322 -5.53 -11.33 8.19
N THR A 323 -6.66 -11.29 7.50
CA THR A 323 -7.78 -10.41 7.81
C THR A 323 -8.90 -11.22 8.48
N ILE A 324 -9.47 -10.67 9.55
CA ILE A 324 -10.65 -11.20 10.23
C ILE A 324 -11.72 -10.10 10.19
N TRP A 325 -12.91 -10.45 9.74
CA TRP A 325 -14.05 -9.53 9.67
C TRP A 325 -15.11 -9.97 10.67
N LEU A 326 -15.53 -9.05 11.54
CA LEU A 326 -16.58 -9.26 12.53
C LEU A 326 -17.83 -8.50 12.08
N GLY A 327 -18.85 -9.25 11.66
CA GLY A 327 -20.22 -8.75 11.50
C GLY A 327 -20.97 -8.89 12.82
N LEU A 328 -21.31 -7.76 13.44
CA LEU A 328 -21.89 -7.69 14.77
C LEU A 328 -23.37 -7.28 14.69
N ASP A 329 -24.25 -7.95 15.43
CA ASP A 329 -25.69 -7.63 15.46
C ASP A 329 -26.00 -6.27 16.11
N THR A 330 -25.06 -5.74 16.89
CA THR A 330 -25.18 -4.43 17.54
C THR A 330 -23.86 -3.67 17.42
N LYS A 331 -23.94 -2.34 17.43
CA LYS A 331 -22.75 -1.48 17.51
C LYS A 331 -22.10 -1.57 18.89
N MET A 332 -20.81 -1.89 18.91
CA MET A 332 -20.01 -1.88 20.14
C MET A 332 -19.53 -0.47 20.46
N SER A 333 -19.74 -0.01 21.69
CA SER A 333 -19.28 1.30 22.17
C SER A 333 -17.78 1.50 22.01
N GLU A 334 -17.02 0.44 22.22
CA GLU A 334 -15.56 0.41 22.18
C GLU A 334 -15.03 0.59 20.76
N LEU A 335 -15.83 0.25 19.74
CA LEU A 335 -15.50 0.33 18.32
C LEU A 335 -16.33 1.41 17.60
N ASN A 336 -16.98 2.30 18.35
CA ASN A 336 -17.81 3.37 17.81
C ASN A 336 -17.01 4.67 17.61
N TYR A 337 -16.04 4.62 16.71
CA TYR A 337 -15.20 5.77 16.33
C TYR A 337 -14.92 5.75 14.82
N ILE A 338 -14.51 6.90 14.27
CA ILE A 338 -13.95 7.03 12.91
C ILE A 338 -12.43 7.06 13.04
N GLY A 339 -11.74 6.13 12.38
CA GLY A 339 -10.29 5.97 12.50
C GLY A 339 -9.83 4.52 12.40
N SER A 340 -8.53 4.35 12.54
CA SER A 340 -7.87 3.05 12.47
C SER A 340 -7.05 2.79 13.71
N GLU A 341 -7.17 1.63 14.34
CA GLU A 341 -6.24 1.23 15.40
C GLU A 341 -5.05 0.48 14.81
N ILE A 342 -3.83 0.74 15.31
CA ILE A 342 -2.61 0.11 14.79
C ILE A 342 -1.80 -0.65 15.85
N TRP A 343 -2.23 -0.62 17.12
CA TRP A 343 -1.50 -1.26 18.20
C TRP A 343 -2.37 -1.56 19.42
N PHE A 344 -2.34 -2.83 19.87
CA PHE A 344 -2.94 -3.29 21.11
C PHE A 344 -1.85 -4.00 21.87
N LYS A 345 -1.34 -3.38 22.94
CA LYS A 345 -0.19 -3.90 23.68
C LYS A 345 -0.41 -5.37 24.08
N PRO A 346 0.48 -6.31 23.71
CA PRO A 346 1.83 -6.14 23.15
C PRO A 346 1.96 -6.41 21.63
N ARG A 347 0.89 -6.37 20.84
CA ARG A 347 0.86 -6.83 19.44
C ARG A 347 0.47 -5.76 18.44
N ALA A 348 1.19 -5.76 17.32
CA ALA A 348 0.79 -5.04 16.12
C ALA A 348 -0.47 -5.70 15.54
N TYR A 349 -1.46 -4.86 15.23
CA TYR A 349 -2.66 -5.25 14.53
C TYR A 349 -3.21 -4.01 13.85
N TRP A 350 -4.08 -4.17 12.86
CA TRP A 350 -4.86 -3.07 12.33
C TRP A 350 -6.32 -3.35 12.59
N ALA A 351 -7.08 -2.43 13.19
CA ALA A 351 -8.55 -2.52 13.21
C ALA A 351 -9.22 -1.32 12.58
N MET A 352 -10.26 -1.57 11.80
CA MET A 352 -11.08 -0.56 11.13
C MET A 352 -12.57 -0.92 11.24
N PRO A 353 -13.39 -0.16 11.98
CA PRO A 353 -14.83 -0.31 12.00
C PRO A 353 -15.43 0.29 10.73
N ILE A 354 -15.33 -0.41 9.60
CA ILE A 354 -15.59 0.17 8.27
C ILE A 354 -17.03 0.67 8.10
N SER A 355 -18.00 0.03 8.77
CA SER A 355 -19.40 0.48 8.75
C SER A 355 -19.63 1.83 9.43
N ASN A 356 -18.65 2.34 10.19
CA ASN A 356 -18.74 3.67 10.78
C ASN A 356 -18.45 4.75 9.72
N TYR A 357 -17.60 4.48 8.72
CA TYR A 357 -17.39 5.39 7.59
C TYR A 357 -18.56 5.37 6.63
N ASP A 358 -19.10 4.18 6.36
CA ASP A 358 -20.24 3.99 5.46
C ASP A 358 -21.21 2.95 6.04
N GLN A 359 -22.37 3.42 6.48
CA GLN A 359 -23.37 2.57 7.12
C GLN A 359 -24.01 1.58 6.13
N GLU A 360 -23.86 1.77 4.83
CA GLU A 360 -24.35 0.83 3.81
C GLU A 360 -23.54 -0.48 3.75
N LEU A 361 -22.39 -0.54 4.43
CA LEU A 361 -21.54 -1.74 4.46
C LEU A 361 -22.03 -2.82 5.45
N ALA A 362 -23.02 -2.49 6.28
CA ALA A 362 -23.62 -3.43 7.22
C ALA A 362 -25.15 -3.29 7.19
N PRO A 363 -25.90 -4.34 7.54
CA PRO A 363 -27.35 -4.23 7.69
C PRO A 363 -27.74 -3.15 8.73
N PRO A 364 -28.94 -2.54 8.64
CA PRO A 364 -29.37 -1.50 9.57
C PRO A 364 -29.24 -1.94 11.04
N GLY A 365 -28.61 -1.10 11.87
CA GLY A 365 -28.39 -1.37 13.30
C GLY A 365 -27.17 -2.25 13.62
N LYS A 366 -26.60 -2.92 12.63
CA LYS A 366 -25.42 -3.79 12.77
C LYS A 366 -24.11 -3.02 12.59
N GLN A 367 -22.98 -3.68 12.86
CA GLN A 367 -21.64 -3.12 12.70
C GLN A 367 -20.71 -4.10 11.99
N LEU A 368 -19.82 -3.58 11.14
CA LEU A 368 -18.77 -4.35 10.47
C LEU A 368 -17.41 -3.80 10.85
N VAL A 369 -16.55 -4.68 11.39
CA VAL A 369 -15.19 -4.33 11.82
C VAL A 369 -14.18 -5.30 11.23
N GLY A 370 -13.18 -4.76 10.55
CA GLY A 370 -12.06 -5.52 10.00
C GLY A 370 -10.86 -5.45 10.90
N PHE A 371 -10.17 -6.57 11.05
CA PHE A 371 -8.90 -6.71 11.75
C PHE A 371 -7.86 -7.28 10.79
N THR A 372 -6.64 -6.78 10.81
CA THR A 372 -5.50 -7.33 10.07
C THR A 372 -4.39 -7.67 11.05
N PHE A 373 -3.82 -8.85 10.87
CA PHE A 373 -2.70 -9.35 11.64
C PHE A 373 -1.57 -9.76 10.71
N ILE A 374 -0.33 -9.55 11.15
CA ILE A 374 0.83 -10.15 10.49
C ILE A 374 0.92 -11.61 10.93
N VAL A 375 1.05 -12.51 9.95
CA VAL A 375 1.24 -13.94 10.20
C VAL A 375 2.67 -14.16 10.68
N ASP A 376 2.81 -14.85 11.80
CA ASP A 376 4.10 -15.28 12.31
C ASP A 376 4.50 -16.57 11.60
N GLU A 377 5.38 -16.44 10.62
CA GLU A 377 5.88 -17.55 9.80
C GLU A 377 6.75 -18.54 10.59
N SER A 378 7.12 -18.22 11.84
CA SER A 378 7.89 -19.11 12.72
C SER A 378 7.03 -20.14 13.45
N VAL A 379 5.70 -19.99 13.42
CA VAL A 379 4.75 -20.91 14.06
C VAL A 379 3.75 -21.49 13.05
N PRO A 380 3.19 -22.69 13.29
CA PRO A 380 2.17 -23.24 12.42
C PRO A 380 0.95 -22.32 12.30
N LEU A 381 0.45 -22.10 11.08
CA LEU A 381 -0.69 -21.19 10.81
C LEU A 381 -1.93 -21.50 11.67
N VAL A 382 -2.18 -22.77 12.00
CA VAL A 382 -3.31 -23.16 12.87
C VAL A 382 -3.14 -22.62 14.29
N GLU A 383 -1.93 -22.60 14.82
CA GLU A 383 -1.61 -22.05 16.13
C GLU A 383 -1.64 -20.52 16.10
N ASP A 384 -1.11 -19.93 15.03
CA ASP A 384 -1.12 -18.48 14.84
C ASP A 384 -2.54 -17.92 14.70
N LYS A 385 -3.43 -18.65 14.01
CA LYS A 385 -4.86 -18.33 13.96
C LYS A 385 -5.49 -18.29 15.34
N LYS A 386 -5.24 -19.31 16.17
CA LYS A 386 -5.76 -19.34 17.57
C LYS A 386 -5.25 -18.16 18.37
N ARG A 387 -4.04 -17.70 18.11
CA ARG A 387 -3.45 -16.51 18.75
C ARG A 387 -4.16 -15.22 18.34
N MET A 388 -4.66 -15.11 17.10
CA MET A 388 -5.34 -13.91 16.58
C MET A 388 -6.80 -13.81 17.01
N TYR A 389 -7.45 -14.94 17.30
CA TYR A 389 -8.82 -14.97 17.85
C TYR A 389 -8.89 -14.70 19.36
N LYS A 390 -7.76 -14.79 20.07
CA LYS A 390 -7.64 -14.52 21.51
C LYS A 390 -7.12 -13.11 21.74
#